data_AF-A0A1H4JVD7-F1
#
_entry.id   AF-A0A1H4JVD7-F1
#
_cell.length_a   1.000
_cell.length_b   1.000
_cell.length_c   1.000
_cell.angle_alpha   90.00
_cell.angle_beta   90.00
_cell.angle_gamma   90.00
#
_symmetry.space_group_name_H-M   'P 1'
#
loop_
_entity.id
_entity.type
_entity.pdbx_description
1 polymer ?
#
loop_
_entity_poly.entity_id
_entity_poly.type
_entity_poly.pdbx_seq_one_letter_code
_entity_poly.pdbx_strand_id
1 'polypeptide(L)'
;MKRPVLFSIFFILIVIGCDAQEATISEYDLYGCWVLEKETRSSNNIVVYKPYEDVDYENVKFGSKITLLAFNESEHESTSDQACFTTFTEKGTWEFDENTRIASLYSGHKWLKEFKQLYPEEYASWGSPEKFDKLKFRVIGMENKQLTVEIIPKQYHKNPREDSLE
;
A
#
# COMPACT_ATOMS: atom_id res chain seq x y z
N MET A 1 16.01 42.55 -59.89
CA MET A 1 15.73 41.16 -60.32
C MET A 1 16.35 40.20 -59.31
N LYS A 2 15.54 39.24 -58.83
CA LYS A 2 15.86 37.92 -58.23
C LYS A 2 16.54 37.82 -56.84
N ARG A 3 15.70 37.48 -55.85
CA ARG A 3 15.94 36.75 -54.59
C ARG A 3 16.39 35.28 -54.85
N PRO A 4 16.59 34.42 -53.82
CA PRO A 4 17.27 34.52 -52.51
C PRO A 4 18.19 33.26 -52.28
N VAL A 5 18.34 32.77 -51.03
CA VAL A 5 18.77 31.40 -50.57
C VAL A 5 20.13 31.45 -49.87
N LEU A 6 20.35 31.04 -48.60
CA LEU A 6 19.51 30.42 -47.58
C LEU A 6 20.17 30.70 -46.21
N PHE A 7 19.31 30.96 -45.21
CA PHE A 7 19.61 30.86 -43.80
C PHE A 7 20.13 29.46 -43.45
N SER A 8 21.15 29.36 -42.61
CA SER A 8 21.42 28.14 -41.82
C SER A 8 22.02 28.54 -40.49
N ILE A 9 21.18 29.10 -39.62
CA ILE A 9 21.39 29.10 -38.18
C ILE A 9 20.90 27.72 -37.73
N PHE A 10 21.85 26.81 -37.47
CA PHE A 10 21.59 25.52 -36.85
C PHE A 10 21.21 25.78 -35.39
N PHE A 11 19.94 26.05 -35.13
CA PHE A 11 19.37 26.09 -33.79
C PHE A 11 19.24 24.63 -33.34
N ILE A 12 20.29 24.10 -32.71
CA ILE A 12 20.22 22.81 -32.02
C ILE A 12 19.36 23.06 -30.78
N LEU A 13 18.05 22.89 -30.93
CA LEU A 13 17.14 22.65 -29.82
C LEU A 13 17.55 21.31 -29.21
N ILE A 14 18.50 21.34 -28.27
CA ILE A 14 18.64 20.27 -27.29
C ILE A 14 17.41 20.41 -26.40
N VAL A 15 16.31 19.79 -26.81
CA VAL A 15 15.24 19.42 -25.91
C VAL A 15 15.87 18.43 -24.95
N ILE A 16 16.36 18.94 -23.82
CA ILE A 16 16.58 18.13 -22.64
C ILE A 16 15.15 17.76 -22.22
N GLY A 17 14.64 16.67 -22.81
CA GLY A 17 13.57 15.92 -22.20
C GLY A 17 14.09 15.57 -20.83
N CYS A 18 13.60 16.27 -19.82
CA CYS A 18 13.65 15.75 -18.47
C CYS A 18 12.79 14.49 -18.56
N ASP A 19 13.43 13.35 -18.84
CA ASP A 19 12.87 12.07 -18.46
C ASP A 19 12.62 12.24 -16.97
N ALA A 20 11.36 12.48 -16.60
CA ALA A 20 10.90 12.31 -15.24
C ALA A 20 11.21 10.85 -14.96
N GLN A 21 12.41 10.62 -14.41
CA GLN A 21 12.90 9.34 -14.00
C GLN A 21 11.78 8.81 -13.11
N GLU A 22 11.03 7.82 -13.59
CA GLU A 22 10.01 7.17 -12.78
C GLU A 22 10.76 6.68 -11.55
N ALA A 23 10.62 7.42 -10.44
CA ALA A 23 11.31 7.11 -9.21
C ALA A 23 10.87 5.69 -8.86
N THR A 24 11.81 4.75 -8.95
CA THR A 24 11.52 3.35 -8.70
C THR A 24 11.35 3.24 -7.19
N ILE A 25 10.11 3.09 -6.73
CA ILE A 25 9.79 2.94 -5.32
C ILE A 25 10.28 1.56 -4.88
N SER A 26 11.20 1.54 -3.94
CA SER A 26 11.75 0.32 -3.33
C SER A 26 11.03 -0.02 -2.03
N GLU A 27 11.26 -1.23 -1.51
CA GLU A 27 10.75 -1.63 -0.19
C GLU A 27 11.18 -0.64 0.92
N TYR A 28 12.41 -0.14 0.86
CA TYR A 28 12.98 0.76 1.86
C TYR A 28 12.26 2.10 1.95
N ASP A 29 11.72 2.58 0.84
CA ASP A 29 10.98 3.85 0.79
C ASP A 29 9.64 3.74 1.55
N LEU A 30 9.12 2.53 1.72
CA LEU A 30 7.85 2.27 2.41
C LEU A 30 8.01 2.14 3.92
N TYR A 31 9.24 1.98 4.42
CA TYR A 31 9.49 1.85 5.86
C TYR A 31 9.06 3.13 6.59
N GLY A 32 8.32 2.95 7.68
CA GLY A 32 7.82 4.08 8.46
C GLY A 32 6.45 3.84 9.07
N CYS A 33 5.96 4.89 9.75
CA CYS A 33 4.66 4.92 10.37
C CYS A 33 3.75 5.86 9.59
N TRP A 34 2.63 5.34 9.11
CA TRP A 34 1.74 5.97 8.15
C TRP A 34 0.32 6.05 8.71
N VAL A 35 -0.35 7.19 8.52
CA VAL A 35 -1.73 7.41 8.97
C VAL A 35 -2.58 8.11 7.91
N LEU A 36 -3.90 7.95 8.02
CA LEU A 36 -4.85 8.76 7.26
C LEU A 36 -5.36 9.90 8.14
N GLU A 37 -5.56 11.08 7.57
CA GLU A 37 -6.26 12.18 8.23
C GLU A 37 -7.78 11.96 8.16
N LYS A 38 -8.51 12.40 9.19
CA LYS A 38 -9.98 12.29 9.29
C LYS A 38 -10.71 12.89 8.08
N GLU A 39 -10.21 14.00 7.54
CA GLU A 39 -10.84 14.71 6.42
C GLU A 39 -10.49 14.15 5.04
N THR A 40 -9.70 13.08 4.98
CA THR A 40 -9.29 12.46 3.70
C THR A 40 -10.51 11.85 3.01
N ARG A 41 -10.97 12.50 1.93
CA ARG A 41 -11.95 11.89 1.02
C ARG A 41 -11.24 10.83 0.18
N SER A 42 -11.60 9.56 0.39
CA SER A 42 -11.18 8.52 -0.55
C SER A 42 -11.99 8.64 -1.83
N SER A 43 -11.31 8.63 -2.97
CA SER A 43 -11.95 8.47 -4.28
C SER A 43 -11.51 7.13 -4.84
N ASN A 44 -12.47 6.25 -5.18
CA ASN A 44 -12.20 4.99 -5.89
C ASN A 44 -11.09 4.13 -5.24
N ASN A 45 -11.16 3.88 -3.93
CA ASN A 45 -10.17 3.11 -3.15
C ASN A 45 -8.74 3.71 -3.11
N ILE A 46 -8.51 4.87 -3.71
CA ILE A 46 -7.24 5.58 -3.61
C ILE A 46 -7.24 6.40 -2.33
N VAL A 47 -6.18 6.25 -1.55
CA VAL A 47 -5.95 7.00 -0.30
C VAL A 47 -4.51 7.51 -0.24
N VAL A 48 -4.33 8.60 0.49
CA VAL A 48 -3.04 9.23 0.69
C VAL A 48 -2.70 9.13 2.18
N TYR A 49 -1.69 8.31 2.47
CA TYR A 49 -1.10 8.19 3.79
C TYR A 49 -0.06 9.28 4.02
N LYS A 50 -0.03 9.81 5.24
CA LYS A 50 0.99 10.76 5.70
C LYS A 50 1.86 10.12 6.77
N PRO A 51 3.11 10.57 6.94
CA PRO A 51 3.93 10.16 8.08
C PRO A 51 3.20 10.52 9.38
N TYR A 52 3.19 9.61 10.34
CA TYR A 52 2.52 9.82 11.61
C TYR A 52 3.00 11.06 12.37
N GLU A 53 4.29 11.37 12.27
CA GLU A 53 4.90 12.53 12.91
C GLU A 53 4.44 13.87 12.30
N ASP A 54 3.90 13.85 11.08
CA ASP A 54 3.46 15.04 10.35
C ASP A 54 1.96 15.36 10.57
N VAL A 55 1.25 14.58 11.39
CA VAL A 55 -0.20 14.72 11.62
C VAL A 55 -0.50 14.81 13.11
N ASP A 56 -1.18 15.88 13.53
CA ASP A 56 -1.65 16.02 14.92
C ASP A 56 -2.56 14.85 15.31
N TYR A 57 -2.40 14.33 16.53
CA TYR A 57 -3.13 13.15 17.01
C TYR A 57 -4.66 13.29 16.89
N GLU A 58 -5.19 14.51 17.05
CA GLU A 58 -6.62 14.83 16.94
C GLU A 58 -7.15 14.68 15.51
N ASN A 59 -6.26 14.77 14.51
CA ASN A 59 -6.59 14.71 13.09
C ASN A 59 -6.37 13.31 12.49
N VAL A 60 -5.76 12.39 13.24
CA VAL A 60 -5.57 10.99 12.82
C VAL A 60 -6.91 10.26 12.78
N LYS A 61 -7.18 9.58 11.66
CA LYS A 61 -8.34 8.70 11.51
C LYS A 61 -8.12 7.42 12.33
N PHE A 62 -9.07 7.11 13.20
CA PHE A 62 -9.02 5.89 14.02
C PHE A 62 -8.90 4.63 13.16
N GLY A 63 -8.06 3.68 13.60
CA GLY A 63 -7.89 2.41 12.91
C GLY A 63 -7.10 2.52 11.61
N SER A 64 -6.47 3.66 11.32
CA SER A 64 -5.79 3.88 10.04
C SER A 64 -4.28 3.71 10.11
N LYS A 65 -3.69 3.66 11.30
CA LYS A 65 -2.24 3.59 11.46
C LYS A 65 -1.70 2.27 10.95
N ILE A 66 -0.70 2.35 10.07
CA ILE A 66 0.11 1.22 9.60
C ILE A 66 1.58 1.55 9.82
N THR A 67 2.35 0.59 10.32
CA THR A 67 3.78 0.70 10.50
C THR A 67 4.45 -0.42 9.73
N LEU A 68 5.33 -0.07 8.80
CA LEU A 68 6.11 -1.00 8.00
C LEU A 68 7.57 -0.95 8.47
N LEU A 69 8.09 -2.08 8.92
CA LEU A 69 9.42 -2.21 9.52
C LEU A 69 10.30 -3.16 8.70
N ALA A 70 11.61 -3.05 8.92
CA ALA A 70 12.59 -3.98 8.37
C ALA A 70 12.30 -5.43 8.81
N PHE A 71 12.91 -6.39 8.09
CA PHE A 71 12.75 -7.83 8.34
C PHE A 71 11.31 -8.36 8.16
N ASN A 72 10.50 -7.67 7.34
CA ASN A 72 9.11 -8.02 7.05
C ASN A 72 8.19 -7.92 8.27
N GLU A 73 8.50 -7.07 9.26
CA GLU A 73 7.64 -6.84 10.42
C GLU A 73 6.69 -5.67 10.17
N SER A 74 5.45 -5.79 10.64
CA SER A 74 4.46 -4.71 10.52
C SER A 74 3.61 -4.58 11.77
N GLU A 75 3.10 -3.38 12.01
CA GLU A 75 2.03 -3.12 12.96
C GLU A 75 0.86 -2.43 12.24
N HIS A 76 -0.36 -2.75 12.59
CA HIS A 76 -1.53 -2.06 12.05
C HIS A 76 -2.61 -1.92 13.09
N GLU A 77 -3.30 -0.79 13.06
CA GLU A 77 -4.47 -0.59 13.90
C GLU A 77 -5.69 -1.27 13.30
N SER A 78 -6.50 -1.86 14.17
CA SER A 78 -7.77 -2.49 13.85
C SER A 78 -8.81 -1.95 14.82
N THR A 79 -9.90 -1.39 14.30
CA THR A 79 -11.01 -0.90 15.10
C THR A 79 -12.14 -1.92 15.07
N SER A 80 -12.57 -2.36 16.26
CA SER A 80 -13.69 -3.29 16.40
C SER A 80 -14.96 -2.55 16.80
N ASP A 81 -15.98 -2.63 15.95
CA ASP A 81 -17.34 -2.14 16.22
C ASP A 81 -17.99 -2.91 17.38
N GLN A 82 -17.65 -4.19 17.54
CA GLN A 82 -18.10 -5.05 18.64
C GLN A 82 -17.50 -4.69 20.00
N ALA A 83 -16.40 -3.92 20.02
CA ALA A 83 -15.71 -3.50 21.23
C ALA A 83 -15.84 -1.98 21.46
N CYS A 84 -17.02 -1.40 21.28
CA CYS A 84 -17.27 0.04 21.47
C CYS A 84 -16.31 0.94 20.66
N PHE A 85 -15.96 0.54 19.44
CA PHE A 85 -14.98 1.24 18.59
C PHE A 85 -13.58 1.32 19.21
N THR A 86 -13.23 0.40 20.09
CA THR A 86 -11.87 0.30 20.61
C THR A 86 -10.92 -0.03 19.47
N THR A 87 -9.81 0.71 19.42
CA THR A 87 -8.73 0.51 18.47
C THR A 87 -7.61 -0.26 19.15
N PHE A 88 -7.16 -1.33 18.53
CA PHE A 88 -6.05 -2.15 19.01
C PHE A 88 -4.96 -2.21 17.94
N THR A 89 -3.70 -2.23 18.36
CA THR A 89 -2.56 -2.43 17.46
C THR A 89 -2.26 -3.92 17.36
N GLU A 90 -2.35 -4.46 16.16
CA GLU A 90 -2.00 -5.84 15.83
C GLU A 90 -0.59 -5.90 15.21
N LYS A 91 0.23 -6.85 15.68
CA LYS A 91 1.52 -7.17 15.04
C LYS A 91 1.31 -8.18 13.93
N GLY A 92 2.10 -8.04 12.87
CA GLY A 92 1.99 -8.88 11.70
C GLY A 92 3.29 -8.93 10.91
N THR A 93 3.17 -9.44 9.69
CA THR A 93 4.25 -9.43 8.72
C THR A 93 3.79 -8.77 7.43
N TRP A 94 4.74 -8.29 6.63
CA TRP A 94 4.42 -7.71 5.33
C TRP A 94 5.46 -8.04 4.27
N GLU A 95 5.04 -7.99 3.02
CA GLU A 95 5.91 -8.12 1.85
C GLU A 95 5.56 -7.06 0.81
N PHE A 96 6.55 -6.70 0.00
CA PHE A 96 6.41 -5.81 -1.13
C PHE A 96 6.91 -6.49 -2.39
N ASP A 97 6.05 -6.61 -3.39
CA ASP A 97 6.45 -7.03 -4.73
C ASP A 97 6.76 -5.79 -5.57
N GLU A 98 8.04 -5.53 -5.81
CA GLU A 98 8.51 -4.37 -6.58
C GLU A 98 7.98 -4.36 -8.03
N ASN A 99 7.70 -5.52 -8.63
CA ASN A 99 7.22 -5.60 -10.01
C ASN A 99 5.77 -5.14 -10.13
N THR A 100 4.93 -5.57 -9.19
CA THR A 100 3.50 -5.22 -9.18
C THR A 100 3.19 -4.00 -8.32
N ARG A 101 4.17 -3.52 -7.55
CA ARG A 101 4.08 -2.47 -6.52
C ARG A 101 3.02 -2.77 -5.47
N ILE A 102 2.79 -4.04 -5.15
CA ILE A 102 1.78 -4.45 -4.19
C ILE A 102 2.44 -4.73 -2.84
N ALA A 103 1.95 -4.04 -1.81
CA ALA A 103 2.24 -4.36 -0.42
C ALA A 103 1.10 -5.22 0.15
N SER A 104 1.46 -6.33 0.78
CA SER A 104 0.52 -7.23 1.44
C SER A 104 0.90 -7.36 2.92
N LEU A 105 -0.03 -7.02 3.81
CA LEU A 105 0.12 -7.11 5.25
C LEU A 105 -0.72 -8.28 5.76
N TYR A 106 -0.13 -9.15 6.56
CA TYR A 106 -0.75 -10.37 7.09
C TYR A 106 -0.91 -10.27 8.59
N SER A 107 -2.07 -10.70 9.10
CA SER A 107 -2.19 -11.00 10.54
C SER A 107 -1.49 -12.29 10.89
N GLY A 108 -0.76 -12.25 12.00
CA GLY A 108 -0.10 -13.41 12.56
C GLY A 108 1.42 -13.23 12.61
N HIS A 109 1.99 -13.80 13.67
CA HIS A 109 3.40 -13.72 13.98
C HIS A 109 4.29 -14.37 12.91
N LYS A 110 5.58 -14.05 12.99
CA LYS A 110 6.76 -14.71 12.40
C LYS A 110 6.62 -16.24 12.16
N TRP A 111 5.85 -16.93 13.01
CA TRP A 111 5.45 -18.33 12.82
C TRP A 111 4.83 -18.64 11.44
N LEU A 112 3.98 -17.79 10.86
CA LEU A 112 3.41 -18.06 9.52
C LEU A 112 4.48 -18.04 8.43
N LYS A 113 5.50 -17.18 8.57
CA LYS A 113 6.67 -17.12 7.69
C LYS A 113 7.54 -18.37 7.87
N GLU A 114 7.82 -18.76 9.11
CA GLU A 114 8.56 -19.99 9.43
C GLU A 114 7.81 -21.23 8.95
N PHE A 115 6.49 -21.27 9.11
CA PHE A 115 5.63 -22.36 8.66
C PHE A 115 5.61 -22.48 7.13
N LYS A 116 5.53 -21.36 6.39
CA LYS A 116 5.69 -21.36 4.93
C LYS A 116 7.06 -21.91 4.48
N GLN A 117 8.14 -21.57 5.20
CA GLN A 117 9.48 -22.05 4.88
C GLN A 117 9.67 -23.54 5.19
N LEU A 118 9.15 -24.00 6.33
CA LEU A 118 9.34 -25.36 6.81
C LEU A 118 8.36 -26.35 6.17
N TYR A 119 7.15 -25.91 5.83
CA TYR A 119 6.05 -26.77 5.36
C TYR A 119 5.28 -26.14 4.18
N PRO A 120 5.93 -25.90 3.02
CA PRO A 120 5.33 -25.15 1.91
C PRO A 120 4.11 -25.83 1.28
N GLU A 121 4.08 -27.16 1.21
CA GLU A 121 2.94 -27.91 0.65
C GLU A 121 1.71 -27.86 1.57
N GLU A 122 1.93 -27.96 2.88
CA GLU A 122 0.87 -27.87 3.89
C GLU A 122 0.31 -26.45 3.97
N TYR A 123 1.19 -25.44 3.91
CA TYR A 123 0.82 -24.04 3.78
C TYR A 123 -0.02 -23.78 2.52
N ALA A 124 0.36 -24.36 1.38
CA ALA A 124 -0.42 -24.25 0.14
C ALA A 124 -1.80 -24.95 0.25
N SER A 125 -1.88 -26.06 0.99
CA SER A 125 -3.12 -26.84 1.18
C SER A 125 -4.18 -26.14 2.04
N TRP A 126 -3.78 -25.16 2.87
CA TRP A 126 -4.69 -24.41 3.75
C TRP A 126 -5.64 -23.45 3.02
N GLY A 127 -5.51 -23.34 1.70
CA GLY A 127 -6.45 -22.62 0.86
C GLY A 127 -6.35 -21.11 1.05
N SER A 128 -5.53 -20.50 0.21
CA SER A 128 -5.31 -19.06 0.03
C SER A 128 -4.83 -18.34 1.29
N PRO A 129 -3.50 -18.12 1.39
CA PRO A 129 -2.89 -17.20 2.36
C PRO A 129 -3.55 -15.82 2.44
N GLU A 130 -4.23 -15.41 1.38
CA GLU A 130 -5.09 -14.21 1.28
C GLU A 130 -6.15 -14.12 2.39
N LYS A 131 -6.52 -15.24 3.02
CA LYS A 131 -7.40 -15.26 4.21
C LYS A 131 -6.74 -14.63 5.44
N PHE A 132 -5.42 -14.62 5.50
CA PHE A 132 -4.64 -13.97 6.56
C PHE A 132 -4.26 -12.53 6.21
N ASP A 133 -4.43 -12.11 4.95
CA ASP A 133 -4.22 -10.71 4.55
C ASP A 133 -5.13 -9.86 5.42
N LYS A 134 -4.55 -8.88 6.12
CA LYS A 134 -5.28 -7.85 6.83
C LYS A 134 -5.54 -6.67 5.91
N LEU A 135 -4.52 -6.27 5.17
CA LEU A 135 -4.55 -5.14 4.26
C LEU A 135 -3.68 -5.44 3.05
N LYS A 136 -4.17 -5.08 1.87
CA LYS A 136 -3.43 -5.18 0.61
C LYS A 136 -3.61 -3.89 -0.16
N PHE A 137 -2.54 -3.31 -0.65
CA PHE A 137 -2.61 -2.09 -1.43
C PHE A 137 -1.53 -2.04 -2.50
N ARG A 138 -1.84 -1.39 -3.62
CA ARG A 138 -0.87 -1.06 -4.65
C ARG A 138 -0.33 0.35 -4.41
N VAL A 139 0.98 0.51 -4.39
CA VAL A 139 1.64 1.81 -4.32
C VAL A 139 1.55 2.49 -5.69
N ILE A 140 0.84 3.61 -5.75
CA ILE A 140 0.71 4.43 -6.96
C ILE A 140 1.87 5.41 -7.05
N GLY A 141 2.24 6.02 -5.93
CA GLY A 141 3.28 7.05 -5.91
C GLY A 141 3.69 7.47 -4.51
N MET A 142 4.85 8.10 -4.44
CA MET A 142 5.39 8.69 -3.22
C MET A 142 5.91 10.09 -3.52
N GLU A 143 5.23 11.12 -3.01
CA GLU A 143 5.55 12.52 -3.25
C GLU A 143 5.42 13.31 -1.96
N ASN A 144 6.34 14.24 -1.68
CA ASN A 144 6.31 15.07 -0.46
C ASN A 144 6.20 14.25 0.84
N LYS A 145 6.87 13.09 0.90
CA LYS A 145 6.77 12.10 1.99
C LYS A 145 5.37 11.52 2.20
N GLN A 146 4.45 11.68 1.27
CA GLN A 146 3.12 11.08 1.33
C GLN A 146 3.08 9.84 0.46
N LEU A 147 2.40 8.80 0.95
CA LEU A 147 2.28 7.51 0.31
C LEU A 147 0.88 7.41 -0.31
N THR A 148 0.80 7.48 -1.64
CA THR A 148 -0.46 7.34 -2.38
C THR A 148 -0.66 5.89 -2.80
N VAL A 149 -1.78 5.29 -2.37
CA VAL A 149 -2.05 3.86 -2.58
C VAL A 149 -3.46 3.60 -3.06
N GLU A 150 -3.63 2.55 -3.85
CA GLU A 150 -4.91 1.96 -4.20
C GLU A 150 -5.16 0.77 -3.27
N ILE A 151 -6.18 0.85 -2.42
CA ILE A 151 -6.58 -0.25 -1.54
C ILE A 151 -7.20 -1.38 -2.39
N ILE A 152 -6.64 -2.58 -2.26
CA ILE A 152 -7.15 -3.78 -2.92
C ILE A 152 -8.12 -4.46 -1.95
N PRO A 153 -9.45 -4.44 -2.23
CA PRO A 153 -10.43 -5.00 -1.31
C PRO A 153 -10.30 -6.52 -1.22
N LYS A 154 -10.51 -7.06 -0.02
CA LYS A 154 -10.61 -8.50 0.19
C LYS A 154 -11.80 -9.06 -0.57
N GLN A 155 -11.58 -10.06 -1.41
CA GLN A 155 -12.67 -10.80 -2.03
C GLN A 155 -13.24 -11.78 -1.00
N TYR A 156 -14.30 -11.38 -0.30
CA TYR A 156 -15.07 -12.32 0.48
C TYR A 156 -15.89 -13.19 -0.48
N HIS A 157 -15.51 -14.46 -0.63
CA HIS A 157 -16.43 -15.44 -1.19
C HIS A 157 -17.66 -15.49 -0.28
N LYS A 158 -18.81 -15.00 -0.77
CA LYS A 158 -20.10 -15.28 -0.14
C LYS A 158 -20.24 -16.79 -0.04
N ASN A 159 -20.24 -17.34 1.17
CA ASN A 159 -20.73 -18.69 1.39
C ASN A 159 -22.22 -18.69 1.01
N PRO A 160 -22.67 -19.51 0.05
CA PRO A 160 -24.08 -19.67 -0.22
C PRO A 160 -24.65 -20.61 0.84
N ARG A 161 -24.90 -20.11 2.07
CA ARG A 161 -25.65 -20.81 3.11
C ARG A 161 -26.12 -19.83 4.17
N GLU A 162 -27.33 -19.32 3.98
CA GLU A 162 -28.41 -19.20 4.97
C GLU A 162 -29.53 -18.31 4.38
N ASP A 163 -30.13 -18.77 3.28
CA ASP A 163 -31.52 -18.44 2.94
C ASP A 163 -32.26 -19.78 2.90
N SER A 164 -32.47 -20.36 4.07
CA SER A 164 -33.38 -21.48 4.25
C SER A 164 -33.86 -21.53 5.69
N LEU A 165 -34.66 -20.52 6.06
CA LEU A 165 -35.68 -20.62 7.11
C LEU A 165 -36.85 -19.75 6.65
N GLU A 166 -37.69 -20.34 5.78
CA GLU A 166 -39.14 -20.09 5.81
C GLU A 166 -39.74 -20.76 7.04
#